data_AF-A0A4P2PSS4-F1
#
_entry.id   AF-A0A4P2PSS4-F1
#
_cell.length_a   1.000
_cell.length_b   1.000
_cell.length_c   1.000
_cell.angle_alpha   90.00
_cell.angle_beta   90.00
_cell.angle_gamma   90.00
#
_symmetry.space_group_name_H-M   'P 1'
#
loop_
_entity.id
_entity.type
_entity.pdbx_description
1 polymer ?
#
loop_
_entity_poly.entity_id
_entity_poly.type
_entity_poly.pdbx_seq_one_letter_code
_entity_poly.pdbx_strand_id
1 'polypeptide(L)'
;MTAPPLELLYLAKERRNTSAEINFRIQLRNTGSSSLAFSDLTVRYWFTAENASMAPLEFDCDHSSIGGGCDEIEWAFEETSGMYADHYLELGFTADAGSLPAGADRIIEGRLYTENYSTQDQTNDYSFDTTENALTLWPRITVYHDGALAWGEEP
;
A
#
# COMPACT_ATOMS: atom_id res chain seq x y z
N MET A 1 24.02 5.66 0.23
CA MET A 1 23.79 4.32 -0.33
C MET A 1 22.73 4.47 -1.41
N THR A 2 22.82 3.77 -2.53
CA THR A 2 21.77 3.77 -3.56
C THR A 2 20.58 2.95 -3.05
N ALA A 3 19.35 3.43 -3.24
CA ALA A 3 18.15 2.68 -2.85
C ALA A 3 18.14 1.29 -3.53
N PRO A 4 17.70 0.24 -2.83
CA PRO A 4 17.63 -1.08 -3.44
C PRO A 4 16.60 -1.09 -4.58
N PRO A 5 16.84 -1.86 -5.65
CA PRO A 5 15.90 -1.99 -6.75
C PRO A 5 14.66 -2.79 -6.29
N LEU A 6 13.56 -2.05 -6.11
CA LEU A 6 12.24 -2.56 -5.77
C LEU A 6 11.25 -2.14 -6.86
N GLU A 7 10.22 -2.96 -7.08
CA GLU A 7 9.06 -2.61 -7.90
C GLU A 7 7.79 -2.89 -7.11
N LEU A 8 6.75 -2.13 -7.40
CA LEU A 8 5.41 -2.40 -6.91
C LEU A 8 4.42 -2.48 -8.06
N LEU A 9 3.61 -3.53 -8.04
CA LEU A 9 2.47 -3.70 -8.92
C LEU A 9 1.18 -3.52 -8.12
N TYR A 10 0.14 -3.02 -8.78
CA TYR A 10 -1.15 -2.68 -8.18
C TYR A 10 -2.32 -3.20 -9.01
N LEU A 11 -3.42 -3.51 -8.34
CA LEU A 11 -4.73 -3.74 -8.94
C LEU A 11 -5.82 -3.26 -7.97
N ALA A 12 -6.68 -2.36 -8.43
CA ALA A 12 -7.93 -2.03 -7.76
C ALA A 12 -8.88 -3.25 -7.80
N LYS A 13 -9.32 -3.68 -6.61
CA LYS A 13 -10.32 -4.74 -6.45
C LYS A 13 -11.72 -4.17 -6.28
N GLU A 14 -11.85 -3.09 -5.51
CA GLU A 14 -13.02 -2.23 -5.58
C GLU A 14 -12.82 -1.24 -6.73
N ARG A 15 -13.74 -1.22 -7.69
CA ARG A 15 -13.59 -0.48 -8.95
C ARG A 15 -14.63 0.61 -9.15
N ARG A 16 -15.61 0.71 -8.24
CA ARG A 16 -16.60 1.78 -8.25
C ARG A 16 -15.93 3.09 -7.86
N ASN A 17 -16.29 4.18 -8.53
CA ASN A 17 -15.81 5.51 -8.18
C ASN A 17 -16.08 5.84 -6.71
N THR A 18 -17.25 5.46 -6.20
CA THR A 18 -17.60 5.61 -4.79
C THR A 18 -17.91 4.26 -4.13
N SER A 19 -17.44 4.08 -2.90
CA SER A 19 -17.59 2.85 -2.14
C SER A 19 -17.46 3.10 -0.64
N ALA A 20 -18.00 2.22 0.20
CA ALA A 20 -17.80 2.27 1.65
C ALA A 20 -16.44 1.69 2.09
N GLU A 21 -15.71 1.07 1.16
CA GLU A 21 -14.39 0.50 1.36
C GLU A 21 -13.55 0.75 0.11
N ILE A 22 -12.27 1.03 0.30
CA ILE A 22 -11.22 1.00 -0.72
C ILE A 22 -10.57 -0.38 -0.64
N ASN A 23 -10.61 -1.17 -1.72
CA ASN A 23 -10.03 -2.52 -1.74
C ASN A 23 -9.00 -2.63 -2.87
N PHE A 24 -7.80 -3.06 -2.53
CA PHE A 24 -6.69 -3.17 -3.47
C PHE A 24 -5.84 -4.41 -3.23
N ARG A 25 -5.15 -4.81 -4.30
CA ARG A 25 -4.05 -5.78 -4.24
C ARG A 25 -2.77 -5.08 -4.67
N ILE A 26 -1.71 -5.24 -3.89
CA ILE A 26 -0.35 -4.87 -4.27
C ILE A 26 0.53 -6.11 -4.36
N GLN A 27 1.58 -6.05 -5.19
CA GLN A 27 2.66 -7.03 -5.24
C GLN A 27 3.99 -6.29 -5.14
N LEU A 28 4.72 -6.54 -4.05
CA LEU A 28 6.06 -6.03 -3.83
C LEU A 28 7.07 -7.00 -4.44
N ARG A 29 7.96 -6.51 -5.29
CA ARG A 29 8.97 -7.32 -5.98
C ARG A 29 10.37 -6.79 -5.73
N ASN A 30 11.27 -7.69 -5.34
CA ASN A 30 12.70 -7.40 -5.26
C ASN A 30 13.35 -7.76 -6.59
N THR A 31 13.73 -6.74 -7.36
CA THR A 31 14.37 -6.90 -8.67
C THR A 31 15.90 -6.87 -8.59
N GLY A 32 16.44 -6.83 -7.37
CA GLY A 32 17.87 -6.84 -7.10
C GLY A 32 18.50 -8.22 -7.02
N SER A 33 19.74 -8.24 -6.55
CA SER A 33 20.57 -9.44 -6.39
C SER A 33 20.80 -9.85 -4.94
N SER A 34 20.25 -9.09 -3.98
CA SER A 34 20.34 -9.37 -2.53
C SER A 34 18.97 -9.48 -1.91
N SER A 35 18.86 -10.30 -0.85
CA SER A 35 17.66 -10.37 -0.02
C SER A 35 17.48 -9.07 0.76
N LEU A 36 16.23 -8.66 0.97
CA LEU A 36 15.85 -7.49 1.79
C LEU A 36 15.02 -7.98 2.98
N ALA A 37 15.27 -7.48 4.19
CA ALA A 37 14.38 -7.78 5.31
C ALA A 37 13.07 -7.02 5.12
N PHE A 38 11.94 -7.64 5.45
CA PHE A 38 10.65 -6.96 5.38
C PHE A 38 10.55 -5.82 6.39
N SER A 39 11.15 -5.98 7.57
CA SER A 39 11.23 -4.97 8.62
C SER A 39 11.86 -3.64 8.18
N ASP A 40 12.65 -3.66 7.10
CA ASP A 40 13.32 -2.48 6.59
C ASP A 40 12.47 -1.75 5.53
N LEU A 41 11.31 -2.31 5.17
CA LEU A 41 10.44 -1.83 4.10
C LEU A 41 9.15 -1.21 4.66
N THR A 42 8.70 -0.14 4.02
CA THR A 42 7.31 0.33 4.17
C THR A 42 6.70 0.62 2.81
N VAL A 43 5.38 0.54 2.72
CA VAL A 43 4.60 0.84 1.50
C VAL A 43 3.56 1.90 1.82
N ARG A 44 3.42 2.94 1.00
CA ARG A 44 2.39 3.97 1.18
C ARG A 44 1.39 4.01 0.05
N TYR A 45 0.12 3.87 0.41
CA TYR A 45 -1.05 4.14 -0.44
C TYR A 45 -1.59 5.54 -0.11
N TRP A 46 -1.60 6.43 -1.10
CA TRP A 46 -1.93 7.84 -0.97
C TRP A 46 -3.37 8.09 -1.42
N PHE A 47 -4.15 8.76 -0.57
CA PHE A 47 -5.58 8.94 -0.79
C PHE A 47 -6.08 10.22 -0.14
N THR A 48 -7.31 10.60 -0.45
CA THR A 48 -8.05 11.64 0.25
C THR A 48 -9.04 10.99 1.19
N ALA A 49 -8.95 11.29 2.49
CA ALA A 49 -9.80 10.65 3.48
C ALA A 49 -11.14 11.40 3.62
N GLU A 50 -12.20 10.90 2.97
CA GLU A 50 -13.52 11.49 3.14
C GLU A 50 -14.09 11.16 4.53
N ASN A 51 -14.54 12.20 5.23
CA ASN A 51 -15.22 12.06 6.52
C ASN A 51 -14.33 11.49 7.64
N ALA A 52 -12.99 11.50 7.52
CA ALA A 52 -12.09 11.04 8.57
C ALA A 52 -12.24 11.83 9.90
N SER A 53 -12.73 13.07 9.84
CA SER A 53 -13.08 13.85 11.03
C SER A 53 -14.37 13.40 11.73
N MET A 54 -15.15 12.52 11.09
CA MET A 54 -16.43 12.01 11.60
C MET A 54 -16.35 10.57 12.10
N ALA A 55 -15.42 9.77 11.58
CA ALA A 55 -15.18 8.40 12.00
C ALA A 55 -13.70 8.02 11.79
N PRO A 56 -13.08 7.25 12.70
CA PRO A 56 -11.72 6.75 12.53
C PRO A 56 -11.54 5.97 11.23
N LEU A 57 -10.34 6.05 10.65
CA LEU A 57 -9.91 5.17 9.56
C LEU A 57 -9.46 3.83 10.13
N GLU A 58 -9.80 2.76 9.43
CA GLU A 58 -9.48 1.39 9.77
C GLU A 58 -8.91 0.65 8.55
N PHE A 59 -8.08 -0.35 8.81
CA PHE A 59 -7.50 -1.21 7.78
C PHE A 59 -7.58 -2.69 8.16
N ASP A 60 -8.03 -3.50 7.21
CA ASP A 60 -7.95 -4.96 7.28
C ASP A 60 -7.01 -5.50 6.20
N CYS A 61 -6.09 -6.38 6.60
CA CYS A 61 -5.42 -7.27 5.67
C CYS A 61 -6.33 -8.47 5.37
N ASP A 62 -6.79 -8.59 4.12
CA ASP A 62 -7.62 -9.70 3.67
C ASP A 62 -6.76 -10.93 3.29
N HIS A 63 -5.57 -10.68 2.75
CA HIS A 63 -4.64 -11.72 2.34
C HIS A 63 -3.20 -11.19 2.26
N SER A 64 -2.23 -12.03 2.63
CA SER A 64 -0.82 -11.78 2.37
C SER A 64 -0.11 -13.10 2.05
N SER A 65 0.83 -13.06 1.12
CA SER A 65 1.71 -14.20 0.81
C SER A 65 3.04 -14.17 1.56
N ILE A 66 3.27 -13.16 2.42
CA ILE A 66 4.40 -13.11 3.34
C ILE A 66 4.32 -14.29 4.31
N GLY A 67 5.46 -14.82 4.76
CA GLY A 67 5.45 -15.92 5.74
C GLY A 67 4.85 -15.41 7.05
N GLY A 68 3.78 -16.03 7.54
CA GLY A 68 2.96 -15.51 8.65
C GLY A 68 1.67 -14.82 8.20
N GLY A 69 1.54 -14.51 6.90
CA GLY A 69 0.33 -13.98 6.31
C GLY A 69 0.04 -12.55 6.77
N CYS A 70 -1.21 -12.28 7.13
CA CYS A 70 -1.65 -10.94 7.56
C CYS A 70 -1.18 -10.57 8.96
N ASP A 71 -0.80 -11.53 9.79
CA ASP A 71 -0.30 -11.30 11.15
C ASP A 71 1.03 -10.53 11.15
N GLU A 72 1.74 -10.51 10.01
CA GLU A 72 3.01 -9.80 9.85
C GLU A 72 2.88 -8.41 9.23
N ILE A 73 1.66 -7.94 8.97
CA ILE A 73 1.40 -6.61 8.40
C ILE A 73 1.08 -5.66 9.55
N GLU A 74 1.93 -4.67 9.72
CA GLU A 74 1.65 -3.51 10.57
C GLU A 74 1.11 -2.38 9.70
N TRP A 75 0.26 -1.52 10.26
CA TRP A 75 -0.30 -0.41 9.51
C TRP A 75 -0.51 0.82 10.38
N ALA A 76 -0.45 1.98 9.73
CA ALA A 76 -0.78 3.27 10.31
C ALA A 76 -1.38 4.19 9.24
N PHE A 77 -2.21 5.13 9.69
CA PHE A 77 -2.66 6.25 8.87
C PHE A 77 -1.94 7.52 9.33
N GLU A 78 -1.48 8.31 8.37
CA GLU A 78 -0.81 9.58 8.64
C GLU A 78 -1.36 10.66 7.69
N GLU A 79 -1.38 11.90 8.18
CA GLU A 79 -1.76 13.07 7.38
C GLU A 79 -0.61 13.50 6.45
N THR A 80 -0.96 14.01 5.28
CA THR A 80 -0.01 14.58 4.32
C THR A 80 -0.63 15.75 3.55
N SER A 81 0.16 16.40 2.71
CA SER A 81 -0.33 17.38 1.74
C SER A 81 0.32 17.12 0.39
N GLY A 82 -0.45 16.58 -0.54
CA GLY A 82 -0.02 16.29 -1.91
C GLY A 82 -1.15 16.43 -2.91
N MET A 83 -0.84 16.32 -4.20
CA MET A 83 -1.87 16.30 -5.23
C MET A 83 -2.73 15.04 -5.08
N TYR A 84 -4.04 15.21 -4.85
CA TYR A 84 -4.97 14.10 -4.64
C TYR A 84 -4.59 13.20 -3.44
N ALA A 85 -3.97 13.78 -2.43
CA ALA A 85 -3.65 13.09 -1.19
C ALA A 85 -3.64 14.04 0.01
N ASP A 86 -4.46 13.75 1.02
CA ASP A 86 -4.39 14.37 2.34
C ASP A 86 -4.06 13.36 3.44
N HIS A 87 -4.09 12.06 3.13
CA HIS A 87 -3.65 10.98 4.00
C HIS A 87 -2.83 9.94 3.20
N TYR A 88 -2.11 9.11 3.94
CA TYR A 88 -1.64 7.83 3.43
C TYR A 88 -1.85 6.71 4.45
N LEU A 89 -2.11 5.52 3.92
CA LEU A 89 -1.96 4.26 4.63
C LEU A 89 -0.52 3.81 4.46
N GLU A 90 0.22 3.71 5.56
CA GLU A 90 1.54 3.08 5.58
C GLU A 90 1.39 1.63 6.04
N LEU A 91 1.84 0.71 5.20
CA LEU A 91 2.03 -0.69 5.56
C LEU A 91 3.49 -0.89 5.95
N GLY A 92 3.70 -1.36 7.17
CA GLY A 92 4.97 -1.86 7.69
C GLY A 92 4.93 -3.37 7.86
N PHE A 93 6.04 -3.93 8.33
CA PHE A 93 6.18 -5.35 8.54
C PHE A 93 6.88 -5.63 9.87
N THR A 94 6.37 -6.62 10.59
CA THR A 94 6.95 -7.05 11.86
C THR A 94 8.40 -7.54 11.66
N ALA A 95 9.14 -7.67 12.76
CA ALA A 95 10.47 -8.30 12.75
C ALA A 95 10.43 -9.78 12.33
N ASP A 96 9.29 -10.46 12.51
CA ASP A 96 9.11 -11.89 12.21
C ASP A 96 8.64 -12.15 10.77
N ALA A 97 8.28 -11.10 10.02
CA ALA A 97 7.91 -11.15 8.59
C ALA A 97 9.00 -11.76 7.68
N GLY A 98 10.23 -11.84 8.18
CA GLY A 98 11.36 -12.47 7.50
C GLY A 98 11.93 -11.57 6.40
N SER A 99 12.09 -12.13 5.20
CA SER A 99 12.78 -11.43 4.11
C SER A 99 12.11 -11.65 2.75
N LEU A 100 12.32 -10.68 1.86
CA LEU A 100 12.01 -10.73 0.45
C LEU A 100 13.28 -11.10 -0.35
N PRO A 101 13.44 -12.37 -0.77
CA PRO A 101 14.62 -12.81 -1.51
C PRO A 101 14.80 -12.09 -2.85
N ALA A 102 16.03 -12.07 -3.35
CA ALA A 102 16.35 -11.57 -4.69
C ALA A 102 15.48 -12.26 -5.76
N GLY A 103 14.84 -11.49 -6.63
CA GLY A 103 13.97 -11.98 -7.71
C GLY A 103 12.62 -12.50 -7.26
N ALA A 104 12.30 -12.46 -5.96
CA ALA A 104 11.01 -12.89 -5.44
C ALA A 104 10.02 -11.72 -5.33
N ASP A 105 8.74 -12.08 -5.20
CA ASP A 105 7.64 -11.16 -4.94
C ASP A 105 6.73 -11.66 -3.81
N ARG A 106 6.01 -10.72 -3.19
CA ARG A 106 4.94 -11.00 -2.23
C ARG A 106 3.72 -10.13 -2.49
N ILE A 107 2.55 -10.68 -2.22
CA ILE A 107 1.24 -10.04 -2.45
C ILE A 107 0.65 -9.66 -1.11
N ILE A 108 -0.01 -8.50 -1.06
CA ILE A 108 -0.85 -8.05 0.04
C ILE A 108 -2.17 -7.56 -0.56
N GLU A 109 -3.28 -7.98 0.02
CA GLU A 109 -4.62 -7.47 -0.26
C GLU A 109 -5.15 -6.79 0.99
N GLY A 110 -5.55 -5.55 0.82
CA GLY A 110 -5.98 -4.69 1.91
C GLY A 110 -7.33 -4.06 1.63
N ARG A 111 -8.08 -3.82 2.70
CA ARG A 111 -9.28 -2.99 2.73
C ARG A 111 -9.09 -1.84 3.70
N LEU A 112 -9.26 -0.63 3.19
CA LEU A 112 -9.32 0.60 3.98
C LEU A 112 -10.77 1.06 4.03
N TYR A 113 -11.23 1.45 5.21
CA TYR A 113 -12.58 1.95 5.43
C TYR A 113 -12.60 2.92 6.61
N THR A 114 -13.74 3.57 6.83
CA THR A 114 -14.01 4.29 8.08
C THR A 114 -14.79 3.38 9.03
N GLU A 115 -14.64 3.52 10.35
CA GLU A 115 -15.29 2.66 11.36
C GLU A 115 -16.82 2.50 11.14
N ASN A 116 -17.46 3.53 10.59
CA ASN A 116 -18.90 3.54 10.30
C ASN A 116 -19.25 3.22 8.84
N TYR A 117 -18.28 2.79 8.02
CA TYR A 117 -18.40 2.49 6.60
C TYR A 117 -19.00 3.65 5.77
N SER A 118 -18.57 4.87 6.06
CA SER A 118 -18.95 6.05 5.28
C SER A 118 -18.44 5.94 3.84
N THR A 119 -19.27 6.39 2.89
CA THR A 119 -18.89 6.40 1.46
C THR A 119 -17.70 7.31 1.22
N GLN A 120 -16.70 6.76 0.54
CA GLN A 120 -15.48 7.39 0.04
C GLN A 120 -15.59 7.65 -1.47
N ASP A 121 -14.88 8.65 -1.98
CA ASP A 121 -14.70 8.90 -3.42
C ASP A 121 -13.26 8.54 -3.80
N GLN A 122 -13.10 7.45 -4.54
CA GLN A 122 -11.79 6.96 -4.94
C GLN A 122 -11.23 7.74 -6.14
N THR A 123 -12.04 8.56 -6.83
CA THR A 123 -11.60 9.23 -8.07
C THR A 123 -10.65 10.40 -7.83
N ASN A 124 -10.61 10.89 -6.59
CA ASN A 124 -9.71 11.92 -6.08
C ASN A 124 -8.56 11.34 -5.24
N ASP A 125 -8.33 10.03 -5.28
CA ASP A 125 -7.19 9.38 -4.63
C ASP A 125 -5.99 9.26 -5.58
N TYR A 126 -4.82 9.72 -5.13
CA TYR A 126 -3.59 9.65 -5.91
C TYR A 126 -3.22 8.23 -6.30
N SER A 127 -3.37 7.24 -5.41
CA SER A 127 -3.00 5.85 -5.68
C SER A 127 -4.04 5.06 -6.50
N PHE A 128 -5.25 5.57 -6.68
CA PHE A 128 -6.35 4.82 -7.30
C PHE A 128 -6.32 4.83 -8.84
N ASP A 129 -6.64 3.67 -9.41
CA ASP A 129 -6.87 3.49 -10.84
C ASP A 129 -7.68 2.22 -11.13
N THR A 130 -8.58 2.31 -12.09
CA THR A 130 -9.46 1.21 -12.51
C THR A 130 -9.34 0.89 -13.99
N THR A 131 -8.32 1.41 -14.67
CA THR A 131 -8.08 1.14 -16.09
C THR A 131 -7.43 -0.22 -16.30
N GLU A 132 -6.66 -0.68 -15.32
CA GLU A 132 -5.97 -1.96 -15.32
C GLU A 132 -6.89 -3.13 -14.90
N ASN A 133 -6.73 -4.29 -15.54
CA ASN A 133 -7.52 -5.52 -15.25
C ASN A 133 -6.67 -6.65 -14.63
N ALA A 134 -5.39 -6.38 -14.39
CA ALA A 134 -4.44 -7.28 -13.76
C ALA A 134 -3.44 -6.44 -12.93
N LEU A 135 -2.58 -7.12 -12.15
CA LEU A 135 -1.46 -6.46 -11.48
C LEU A 135 -0.56 -5.80 -12.53
N THR A 136 -0.42 -4.48 -12.44
CA THR A 136 0.38 -3.66 -13.36
C THR A 136 1.38 -2.83 -12.56
N LEU A 137 2.57 -2.56 -13.11
CA LEU A 137 3.56 -1.68 -12.48
C LEU A 137 2.93 -0.32 -12.17
N TRP A 138 3.09 0.12 -10.92
CA TRP A 138 2.34 1.25 -10.41
C TRP A 138 3.24 2.24 -9.66
N PRO A 139 3.50 3.42 -10.24
CA PRO A 139 4.36 4.41 -9.61
C PRO A 139 3.62 5.25 -8.55
N ARG A 140 2.29 5.23 -8.54
CA ARG A 140 1.47 6.06 -7.62
C ARG A 140 1.24 5.41 -6.24
N ILE A 141 1.94 4.31 -5.95
CA ILE A 141 2.09 3.73 -4.61
C ILE A 141 3.59 3.62 -4.38
N THR A 142 4.06 4.09 -3.24
CA THR A 142 5.50 4.23 -2.97
C THR A 142 6.01 3.15 -2.04
N VAL A 143 7.27 2.77 -2.20
CA VAL A 143 7.97 1.83 -1.32
C VAL A 143 9.24 2.49 -0.79
N TYR A 144 9.50 2.32 0.51
CA TYR A 144 10.68 2.84 1.19
C TYR A 144 11.53 1.68 1.68
N HIS A 145 12.83 1.92 1.75
CA HIS A 145 13.79 1.05 2.42
C HIS A 145 14.60 1.89 3.41
N ASP A 146 14.61 1.52 4.69
CA ASP A 146 15.21 2.30 5.78
C ASP A 146 14.73 3.77 5.79
N GLY A 147 13.45 3.99 5.47
CA GLY A 147 12.83 5.32 5.41
C GLY A 147 13.22 6.17 4.18
N ALA A 148 14.04 5.66 3.27
CA ALA A 148 14.36 6.33 2.01
C ALA A 148 13.51 5.77 0.85
N LEU A 149 13.00 6.65 -0.02
CA LEU A 149 12.21 6.25 -1.19
C LEU A 149 13.02 5.32 -2.10
N ALA A 150 12.48 4.14 -2.37
CA ALA A 150 13.08 3.10 -3.20
C ALA A 150 12.28 2.80 -4.48
N TRP A 151 10.96 3.05 -4.48
CA TRP A 151 10.09 2.91 -5.65
C TRP A 151 8.93 3.90 -5.62
N GLY A 152 8.50 4.34 -6.81
CA GLY A 152 7.32 5.17 -7.02
C GLY A 152 7.62 6.67 -6.97
N GLU A 153 6.55 7.46 -7.01
CA GLU A 153 6.53 8.92 -6.93
C GLU A 153 5.55 9.33 -5.82
N GLU A 154 6.03 10.18 -4.91
CA GLU A 154 5.17 10.82 -3.90
C GLU A 154 4.28 11.89 -4.58
N PRO A 155 3.05 12.15 -4.07
CA PRO A 155 2.12 13.14 -4.62
C PRO A 155 2.53 14.61 -4.42
#